data_AF-A0A7S0L0G9-F1
#
_entry.id   AF-A0A7S0L0G9-F1
#
_cell.length_a   1.000
_cell.length_b   1.000
_cell.length_c   1.000
_cell.angle_alpha   90.00
_cell.angle_beta   90.00
_cell.angle_gamma   90.00
#
_symmetry.space_group_name_H-M   'P 1'
#
loop_
_entity.id
_entity.type
_entity.pdbx_description
1 polymer ?
#
loop_
_entity_poly.entity_id
_entity_poly.type
_entity_poly.pdbx_seq_one_letter_code
_entity_poly.pdbx_strand_id
1 'polypeptide(L)'
;RMLHDGAKQVCGAEFGGKLPQTVDGLMKLKGIGRYTAGAISSICFDTAAPVVDGNVLRVFSRLCAVSAHVKHPAFSSDGKLAWVLAQQLVEAGNGERPGELNQALMELGATLCAPDGTGIDERDPLRPFYRSTKIANDALRAHSCGELASILSEDDHPVRRCPVCGPGSAEFLAGIRSRVAAASPSDQASADTAIARVHGMLPLPLPKKARREERLVVAALHRCAPSEGAAALRATEWLLVRRPEDGLLAGQWEFPNALIASDKEQIPDDPGASVRSIAFEEILCGGGVDPTSLIGRESFPQTVEHIFTHVRHTMHVERACVPSAAAPWVHAGRSWCWMGPAQMASVGVTAGVKKVIAAVCDQSRPVPKAKGATVSKRKRAINDVSQPTLGSFFGKS
;
A
#
# COMPACT_ATOMS: atom_id res chain seq x y z
N ARG A 1 2.07 -3.45 16.65
CA ARG A 1 1.63 -2.57 17.76
C ARG A 1 0.16 -2.80 18.08
N MET A 2 -0.78 -2.37 17.24
CA MET A 2 -2.21 -2.49 17.52
C MET A 2 -2.67 -3.94 17.76
N LEU A 3 -2.21 -4.92 16.98
CA LEU A 3 -2.52 -6.34 17.23
C LEU A 3 -2.04 -6.81 18.62
N HIS A 4 -0.84 -6.42 19.03
CA HIS A 4 -0.30 -6.77 20.35
C HIS A 4 -1.09 -6.09 21.47
N ASP A 5 -1.44 -4.81 21.32
CA ASP A 5 -2.28 -4.09 22.27
C ASP A 5 -3.67 -4.75 22.37
N GLY A 6 -4.29 -5.11 21.25
CA GLY A 6 -5.57 -5.82 21.20
C GLY A 6 -5.49 -7.20 21.85
N ALA A 7 -4.41 -7.96 21.63
CA ALA A 7 -4.19 -9.25 22.29
C ALA A 7 -4.04 -9.10 23.81
N LYS A 8 -3.31 -8.08 24.28
CA LYS A 8 -3.24 -7.76 25.72
C LYS A 8 -4.60 -7.39 26.30
N GLN A 9 -5.40 -6.63 25.56
CA GLN A 9 -6.76 -6.28 25.95
C GLN A 9 -7.61 -7.55 26.13
N VAL A 10 -7.55 -8.49 25.18
CA VAL A 10 -8.25 -9.78 25.26
C VAL A 10 -7.79 -10.62 26.46
N CYS A 11 -6.49 -10.65 26.77
CA CYS A 11 -5.96 -11.34 27.94
C CYS A 11 -6.30 -10.65 29.28
N GLY A 12 -6.76 -9.40 29.25
CA GLY A 12 -7.13 -8.64 30.43
C GLY A 12 -8.43 -9.13 31.09
N ALA A 13 -8.75 -8.57 32.26
CA ALA A 13 -9.92 -8.97 33.06
C ALA A 13 -11.27 -8.78 32.32
N GLU A 14 -11.35 -7.83 31.38
CA GLU A 14 -12.57 -7.55 30.60
C GLU A 14 -13.03 -8.75 29.75
N PHE A 15 -12.07 -9.44 29.13
CA PHE A 15 -12.35 -10.52 28.17
C PHE A 15 -11.88 -11.90 28.65
N GLY A 16 -11.00 -11.96 29.66
CA GLY A 16 -10.57 -13.21 30.29
C GLY A 16 -9.90 -14.19 29.33
N GLY A 17 -9.18 -13.69 28.33
CA GLY A 17 -8.55 -14.49 27.27
C GLY A 17 -9.49 -14.96 26.17
N LYS A 18 -10.78 -14.60 26.19
CA LYS A 18 -11.77 -15.00 25.20
C LYS A 18 -12.06 -13.87 24.22
N LEU A 19 -11.92 -14.14 22.93
CA LEU A 19 -12.31 -13.20 21.89
C LEU A 19 -13.84 -12.98 21.89
N PRO A 20 -14.32 -11.74 21.75
CA PRO A 20 -15.72 -11.47 21.46
C PRO A 20 -16.16 -12.19 20.18
N GLN A 21 -17.38 -12.71 20.17
CA GLN A 21 -17.90 -13.45 19.01
C GLN A 21 -18.67 -12.57 18.02
N THR A 22 -19.18 -11.43 18.49
CA THR A 22 -19.97 -10.50 17.67
C THR A 22 -19.09 -9.45 16.99
N VAL A 23 -19.56 -8.94 15.85
CA VAL A 23 -18.90 -7.83 15.13
C VAL A 23 -18.69 -6.63 16.05
N ASP A 24 -19.73 -6.20 16.76
CA ASP A 24 -19.66 -5.05 17.66
C ASP A 24 -18.70 -5.27 18.83
N GLY A 25 -18.65 -6.49 19.36
CA GLY A 25 -17.70 -6.86 20.40
C GLY A 25 -16.26 -6.80 19.91
N LEU A 26 -16.00 -7.36 18.73
CA LEU A 26 -14.68 -7.37 18.11
C LEU A 26 -14.20 -5.95 17.75
N MET A 27 -15.09 -5.07 17.30
CA MET A 27 -14.76 -3.67 16.98
C MET A 27 -14.35 -2.82 18.20
N LYS A 28 -14.60 -3.28 19.43
CA LYS A 28 -14.08 -2.64 20.66
C LYS A 28 -12.59 -2.89 20.86
N LEU A 29 -12.02 -3.90 20.20
CA LEU A 29 -10.61 -4.23 20.33
C LEU A 29 -9.75 -3.29 19.50
N LYS A 30 -8.65 -2.82 20.10
CA LYS A 30 -7.74 -1.88 19.43
C LYS A 30 -7.16 -2.48 18.15
N GLY A 31 -7.38 -1.80 17.03
CA GLY A 31 -6.88 -2.22 15.71
C GLY A 31 -7.79 -3.14 14.92
N ILE A 32 -8.96 -3.51 15.46
CA ILE A 32 -9.97 -4.28 14.74
C ILE A 32 -11.00 -3.31 14.15
N GLY A 33 -10.97 -3.13 12.83
CA GLY A 33 -12.01 -2.41 12.09
C GLY A 33 -13.14 -3.34 11.62
N ARG A 34 -14.18 -2.76 11.01
CA ARG A 34 -15.37 -3.51 10.55
C ARG A 34 -15.04 -4.71 9.65
N TYR A 35 -14.10 -4.57 8.71
CA TYR A 35 -13.62 -5.68 7.88
C TYR A 35 -13.09 -6.84 8.73
N THR A 36 -12.15 -6.56 9.63
CA THR A 36 -11.51 -7.58 10.48
C THR A 36 -12.52 -8.20 11.44
N ALA A 37 -13.43 -7.40 12.00
CA ALA A 37 -14.50 -7.90 12.86
C ALA A 37 -15.46 -8.82 12.10
N GLY A 38 -15.90 -8.45 10.90
CA GLY A 38 -16.73 -9.31 10.04
C GLY A 38 -16.01 -10.59 9.63
N ALA A 39 -14.71 -10.51 9.31
CA ALA A 39 -13.92 -11.68 8.94
C ALA A 39 -13.77 -12.66 10.11
N ILE A 40 -13.36 -12.18 11.29
CA ILE A 40 -13.21 -13.05 12.47
C ILE A 40 -14.56 -13.64 12.87
N SER A 41 -15.62 -12.83 12.96
CA SER A 41 -16.94 -13.30 13.38
C SER A 41 -17.55 -14.32 12.43
N SER A 42 -17.45 -14.12 11.12
CA SER A 42 -17.98 -15.07 10.14
C SER A 42 -17.14 -16.34 9.98
N ILE A 43 -15.80 -16.24 10.03
CA ILE A 43 -14.91 -17.40 9.81
C ILE A 43 -14.75 -18.24 11.07
N CYS A 44 -14.64 -17.62 12.24
CA CYS A 44 -14.34 -18.32 13.48
C CYS A 44 -15.60 -18.67 14.30
N PHE A 45 -16.68 -17.91 14.14
CA PHE A 45 -17.87 -18.01 14.98
C PHE A 45 -19.17 -18.14 14.18
N ASP A 46 -19.09 -18.41 12.87
CA ASP A 46 -20.23 -18.59 11.96
C ASP A 46 -21.29 -17.49 12.04
N THR A 47 -20.88 -16.28 12.45
CA THR A 47 -21.78 -15.13 12.49
C THR A 47 -22.07 -14.69 11.05
N ALA A 48 -23.34 -14.49 10.72
CA ALA A 48 -23.80 -13.98 9.44
C ALA A 48 -23.43 -12.49 9.25
N ALA A 49 -22.13 -12.22 9.14
CA ALA A 49 -21.54 -10.90 9.00
C ALA A 49 -20.92 -10.75 7.60
N PRO A 50 -21.19 -9.62 6.90
CA PRO A 50 -20.61 -9.36 5.60
C PRO A 50 -19.16 -8.91 5.73
N VAL A 51 -18.36 -9.19 4.71
CA VAL A 51 -16.97 -8.76 4.62
C VAL A 51 -16.73 -8.08 3.28
N VAL A 52 -16.16 -6.88 3.32
CA VAL A 52 -15.81 -6.11 2.12
C VAL A 52 -14.37 -5.62 2.22
N ASP A 53 -13.52 -6.11 1.31
CA ASP A 53 -12.14 -5.66 1.10
C ASP A 53 -11.93 -5.14 -0.33
N GLY A 54 -10.68 -4.87 -0.71
CA GLY A 54 -10.35 -4.43 -2.07
C GLY A 54 -10.66 -5.47 -3.16
N ASN A 55 -10.66 -6.77 -2.82
CA ASN A 55 -11.00 -7.85 -3.73
C ASN A 55 -12.51 -7.92 -3.97
N VAL A 56 -13.28 -7.94 -2.88
CA VAL A 56 -14.75 -7.91 -2.90
C VAL A 56 -15.28 -6.67 -3.60
N LEU A 57 -14.69 -5.49 -3.34
CA LEU A 57 -15.06 -4.25 -4.04
C LEU A 57 -14.85 -4.35 -5.56
N ARG A 58 -13.80 -5.03 -6.02
CA ARG A 58 -13.56 -5.25 -7.45
C ARG A 58 -14.58 -6.21 -8.04
N VAL A 59 -14.88 -7.31 -7.33
CA VAL A 59 -15.93 -8.26 -7.74
C VAL A 59 -17.27 -7.56 -7.90
N PHE A 60 -17.72 -6.80 -6.89
CA PHE A 60 -18.99 -6.06 -6.98
C PHE A 60 -18.98 -4.97 -8.05
N SER A 61 -17.86 -4.27 -8.23
CA SER A 61 -17.75 -3.27 -9.29
C SER A 61 -17.96 -3.91 -10.68
N ARG A 62 -17.40 -5.10 -10.92
CA ARG A 62 -17.55 -5.82 -12.19
C ARG A 62 -18.90 -6.52 -12.33
N LEU A 63 -19.44 -7.09 -11.25
CA LEU A 63 -20.77 -7.73 -11.22
C LEU A 63 -21.88 -6.73 -11.50
N CYS A 64 -21.84 -5.56 -10.85
CA CYS A 64 -22.89 -4.55 -10.95
C CYS A 64 -22.58 -3.45 -11.98
N ALA A 65 -21.41 -3.51 -12.64
CA ALA A 65 -20.89 -2.48 -13.54
C ALA A 65 -20.83 -1.08 -12.89
N VAL A 66 -20.32 -1.01 -11.65
CA VAL A 66 -20.18 0.25 -10.90
C VAL A 66 -19.00 1.03 -11.45
N SER A 67 -19.27 2.07 -12.25
CA SER A 67 -18.25 2.97 -12.81
C SER A 67 -17.75 4.00 -11.78
N ALA A 68 -17.16 3.49 -10.70
CA ALA A 68 -16.54 4.28 -9.65
C ALA A 68 -15.23 3.62 -9.19
N HIS A 69 -14.36 4.40 -8.58
CA HIS A 69 -13.13 3.88 -7.98
C HIS A 69 -13.40 3.24 -6.61
N VAL A 70 -12.55 2.30 -6.19
CA VAL A 70 -12.74 1.53 -4.93
C VAL A 70 -12.82 2.36 -3.65
N LYS A 71 -12.35 3.62 -3.65
CA LYS A 71 -12.47 4.54 -2.50
C LYS A 71 -13.66 5.50 -2.59
N HIS A 72 -14.60 5.28 -3.50
CA HIS A 72 -15.74 6.20 -3.68
C HIS A 72 -16.67 6.05 -2.47
N PRO A 73 -16.97 7.12 -1.71
CA PRO A 73 -17.69 6.98 -0.45
C PRO A 73 -19.04 6.27 -0.60
N ALA A 74 -19.82 6.64 -1.62
CA ALA A 74 -21.13 6.00 -1.87
C ALA A 74 -21.04 4.53 -2.35
N PHE A 75 -19.84 4.05 -2.67
CA PHE A 75 -19.62 2.64 -3.05
C PHE A 75 -19.07 1.82 -1.87
N SER A 76 -17.94 2.24 -1.29
CA SER A 76 -17.13 1.40 -0.41
C SER A 76 -17.20 1.74 1.08
N SER A 77 -17.71 2.92 1.45
CA SER A 77 -17.87 3.26 2.86
C SER A 77 -18.87 2.33 3.54
N ASP A 78 -18.69 2.21 4.86
CA ASP A 78 -19.60 1.47 5.73
C ASP A 78 -21.07 1.84 5.49
N GLY A 79 -21.95 0.83 5.44
CA GLY A 79 -23.38 0.99 5.17
C GLY A 79 -23.73 1.45 3.75
N LYS A 80 -22.77 1.52 2.83
CA LYS A 80 -23.01 1.89 1.42
C LYS A 80 -23.07 0.67 0.51
N LEU A 81 -23.21 0.92 -0.79
CA LEU A 81 -23.62 -0.07 -1.80
C LEU A 81 -22.90 -1.42 -1.67
N ALA A 82 -21.57 -1.44 -1.60
CA ALA A 82 -20.82 -2.70 -1.52
C ALA A 82 -21.12 -3.51 -0.25
N TRP A 83 -21.33 -2.84 0.89
CA TRP A 83 -21.68 -3.50 2.14
C TRP A 83 -23.13 -3.99 2.15
N VAL A 84 -24.04 -3.25 1.50
CA VAL A 84 -25.42 -3.70 1.31
C VAL A 84 -25.46 -4.95 0.43
N LEU A 85 -24.71 -4.97 -0.67
CA LEU A 85 -24.60 -6.14 -1.55
C LEU A 85 -24.00 -7.35 -0.82
N ALA A 86 -22.94 -7.15 -0.04
CA ALA A 86 -22.36 -8.22 0.77
C ALA A 86 -23.35 -8.76 1.81
N GLN A 87 -24.10 -7.88 2.48
CA GLN A 87 -25.13 -8.28 3.44
C GLN A 87 -26.20 -9.14 2.77
N GLN A 88 -26.70 -8.71 1.60
CA GLN A 88 -27.71 -9.45 0.83
C GLN A 88 -27.21 -10.84 0.41
N LEU A 89 -25.93 -10.98 0.06
CA LEU A 89 -25.34 -12.29 -0.27
C LEU A 89 -25.29 -13.21 0.95
N VAL A 90 -24.88 -12.68 2.11
CA VAL A 90 -24.85 -13.47 3.36
C VAL A 90 -26.28 -13.89 3.77
N GLU A 91 -27.25 -12.98 3.67
CA GLU A 91 -28.66 -13.25 3.98
C GLU A 91 -29.28 -14.27 3.03
N ALA A 92 -28.95 -14.21 1.74
CA ALA A 92 -29.42 -15.19 0.75
C ALA A 92 -28.92 -16.62 1.03
N GLY A 93 -27.80 -16.75 1.75
CA GLY A 93 -27.30 -18.03 2.24
C GLY A 93 -28.06 -18.58 3.46
N ASN A 94 -29.10 -17.88 3.97
CA ASN A 94 -29.88 -18.27 5.16
C ASN A 94 -29.02 -18.56 6.41
N GLY A 95 -27.88 -17.89 6.54
CA GLY A 95 -26.93 -18.11 7.64
C GLY A 95 -26.05 -19.35 7.48
N GLU A 96 -26.12 -20.06 6.34
CA GLU A 96 -25.22 -21.18 6.08
C GLU A 96 -23.83 -20.70 5.67
N ARG A 97 -22.82 -21.17 6.41
CA ARG A 97 -21.39 -21.04 6.07
C ARG A 97 -20.97 -19.61 5.65
N PRO A 98 -21.31 -18.55 6.41
CA PRO A 98 -20.99 -17.17 6.05
C PRO A 98 -19.48 -16.95 5.93
N GLY A 99 -18.68 -17.65 6.75
CA GLY A 99 -17.22 -17.62 6.67
C GLY A 99 -16.67 -18.19 5.36
N GLU A 100 -17.25 -19.26 4.83
CA GLU A 100 -16.85 -19.83 3.53
C GLU A 100 -17.25 -18.90 2.39
N LEU A 101 -18.45 -18.33 2.42
CA LEU A 101 -18.92 -17.37 1.41
C LEU A 101 -17.99 -16.14 1.34
N ASN A 102 -17.67 -15.54 2.49
CA ASN A 102 -16.78 -14.39 2.54
C ASN A 102 -15.38 -14.74 2.00
N GLN A 103 -14.84 -15.90 2.37
CA GLN A 103 -13.55 -16.38 1.87
C GLN A 103 -13.59 -16.65 0.36
N ALA A 104 -14.63 -17.31 -0.15
CA ALA A 104 -14.81 -17.58 -1.56
C ALA A 104 -14.87 -16.29 -2.38
N LEU A 105 -15.57 -15.26 -1.88
CA LEU A 105 -15.65 -13.97 -2.57
C LEU A 105 -14.31 -13.23 -2.60
N MET A 106 -13.55 -13.26 -1.49
CA MET A 106 -12.19 -12.71 -1.43
C MET A 106 -11.24 -13.47 -2.37
N GLU A 107 -11.28 -14.80 -2.34
CA GLU A 107 -10.44 -15.68 -3.15
C GLU A 107 -10.74 -15.52 -4.64
N LEU A 108 -12.02 -15.46 -5.02
CA LEU A 108 -12.45 -15.17 -6.39
C LEU A 108 -11.86 -13.84 -6.86
N GLY A 109 -11.97 -12.80 -6.03
CA GLY A 109 -11.36 -11.51 -6.33
C GLY A 109 -9.85 -11.63 -6.49
N ALA A 110 -9.16 -12.36 -5.62
CA ALA A 110 -7.71 -12.52 -5.67
C ALA A 110 -7.20 -13.29 -6.91
N THR A 111 -7.99 -14.24 -7.42
CA THR A 111 -7.54 -15.22 -8.42
C THR A 111 -8.16 -15.00 -9.81
N LEU A 112 -9.48 -15.15 -9.96
CA LEU A 112 -10.17 -15.17 -11.25
C LEU A 112 -10.68 -13.77 -11.66
N CYS A 113 -11.26 -13.06 -10.70
CA CYS A 113 -11.63 -11.65 -10.83
C CYS A 113 -10.46 -10.74 -10.39
N ALA A 114 -9.22 -11.15 -10.65
CA ALA A 114 -8.00 -10.38 -10.37
C ALA A 114 -7.96 -9.06 -11.17
N PRO A 115 -7.05 -8.12 -10.89
CA PRO A 115 -6.92 -6.87 -11.66
C PRO A 115 -6.81 -7.11 -13.18
N ASP A 116 -6.15 -8.18 -13.61
CA ASP A 116 -6.04 -8.62 -15.00
C ASP A 116 -7.01 -9.75 -15.40
N GLY A 117 -7.96 -10.09 -14.53
CA GLY A 117 -9.05 -11.02 -14.84
C GLY A 117 -9.89 -10.52 -16.02
N THR A 118 -10.31 -11.43 -16.89
CA THR A 118 -10.94 -11.12 -18.18
C THR A 118 -12.46 -11.08 -18.13
N GLY A 119 -13.06 -11.68 -17.10
CA GLY A 119 -14.51 -11.85 -16.99
C GLY A 119 -15.11 -12.91 -17.92
N ILE A 120 -14.28 -13.59 -18.73
CA ILE A 120 -14.68 -14.65 -19.68
C ILE A 120 -14.01 -16.00 -19.39
N ASP A 121 -13.17 -16.08 -18.35
CA ASP A 121 -12.52 -17.32 -17.91
C ASP A 121 -13.57 -18.36 -17.48
N GLU A 122 -13.50 -19.57 -18.05
CA GLU A 122 -14.47 -20.63 -17.81
C GLU A 122 -14.46 -21.15 -16.36
N ARG A 123 -13.35 -20.97 -15.64
CA ARG A 123 -13.21 -21.36 -14.25
C ARG A 123 -13.93 -20.38 -13.32
N ASP A 124 -14.26 -19.18 -13.78
CA ASP A 124 -14.93 -18.16 -12.98
C ASP A 124 -16.44 -18.50 -12.81
N PRO A 125 -16.88 -18.88 -11.60
CA PRO A 125 -18.29 -19.21 -11.37
C PRO A 125 -19.22 -18.01 -11.56
N LEU A 126 -18.68 -16.78 -11.52
CA LEU A 126 -19.44 -15.55 -11.73
C LEU A 126 -19.42 -15.04 -13.17
N ARG A 127 -18.72 -15.75 -14.09
CA ARG A 127 -18.66 -15.44 -15.52
C ARG A 127 -20.02 -15.01 -16.13
N PRO A 128 -21.13 -15.78 -15.96
CA PRO A 128 -22.39 -15.41 -16.60
C PRO A 128 -23.10 -14.22 -15.95
N PHE A 129 -22.65 -13.77 -14.77
CA PHE A 129 -23.31 -12.74 -13.97
C PHE A 129 -22.63 -11.37 -14.05
N TYR A 130 -21.46 -11.26 -14.69
CA TYR A 130 -20.79 -9.97 -14.83
C TYR A 130 -21.56 -9.02 -15.73
N ARG A 131 -22.20 -7.99 -15.14
CA ARG A 131 -22.81 -6.90 -15.92
C ARG A 131 -21.78 -6.14 -16.75
N SER A 132 -20.51 -6.10 -16.32
CA SER A 132 -19.43 -5.49 -17.08
C SER A 132 -19.16 -6.19 -18.42
N THR A 133 -19.18 -7.52 -18.48
CA THR A 133 -19.03 -8.26 -19.74
C THR A 133 -20.32 -8.18 -20.57
N LYS A 134 -21.50 -8.16 -19.93
CA LYS A 134 -22.77 -7.94 -20.63
C LYS A 134 -22.79 -6.59 -21.36
N ILE A 135 -22.39 -5.50 -20.69
CA ILE A 135 -22.27 -4.16 -21.29
C ILE A 135 -21.28 -4.17 -22.46
N ALA A 136 -20.15 -4.86 -22.33
CA ALA A 136 -19.18 -4.98 -23.42
C ALA A 136 -19.76 -5.69 -24.65
N ASN A 137 -20.51 -6.78 -24.43
CA ASN A 137 -21.21 -7.50 -25.49
C ASN A 137 -22.30 -6.65 -26.15
N ASP A 138 -23.09 -5.91 -25.36
CA ASP A 138 -24.10 -4.96 -25.87
C ASP A 138 -23.45 -3.89 -26.75
N ALA A 139 -22.31 -3.35 -26.32
CA ALA A 139 -21.56 -2.35 -27.08
C ALA A 139 -20.95 -2.91 -28.38
N LEU A 140 -20.44 -4.14 -28.38
CA LEU A 140 -19.95 -4.81 -29.59
C LEU A 140 -21.07 -5.04 -30.61
N ARG A 141 -22.26 -5.46 -30.14
CA ARG A 141 -23.44 -5.58 -31.00
C ARG A 141 -23.82 -4.24 -31.62
N ALA A 142 -23.93 -3.19 -30.80
CA ALA A 142 -24.23 -1.85 -31.30
C ALA A 142 -23.16 -1.33 -32.28
N HIS A 143 -21.88 -1.67 -32.06
CA HIS A 143 -20.81 -1.32 -32.99
C HIS A 143 -20.99 -1.99 -34.35
N SER A 144 -21.38 -3.26 -34.36
CA SER A 144 -21.66 -4.03 -35.60
C SER A 144 -22.81 -3.42 -36.41
N CYS A 145 -23.76 -2.77 -35.74
CA CYS A 145 -24.92 -2.11 -36.35
C CYS A 145 -24.69 -0.61 -36.63
N GLY A 146 -23.52 -0.05 -36.30
CA GLY A 146 -23.25 1.39 -36.46
C GLY A 146 -23.92 2.30 -35.41
N GLU A 147 -24.46 1.73 -34.33
CA GLU A 147 -25.24 2.44 -33.31
C GLU A 147 -24.44 2.82 -32.06
N LEU A 148 -23.16 2.41 -31.97
CA LEU A 148 -22.32 2.59 -30.77
C LEU A 148 -22.29 4.04 -30.24
N ALA A 149 -22.22 5.02 -31.14
CA ALA A 149 -22.20 6.43 -30.76
C ALA A 149 -23.52 6.89 -30.11
N SER A 150 -24.64 6.38 -30.62
CA SER A 150 -25.98 6.70 -30.11
C SER A 150 -26.18 6.13 -28.70
N ILE A 151 -25.86 4.86 -28.50
CA ILE A 151 -26.07 4.19 -27.20
C ILE A 151 -25.12 4.69 -26.09
N LEU A 152 -23.94 5.20 -26.47
CA LEU A 152 -22.96 5.77 -25.55
C LEU A 152 -22.99 7.31 -25.57
N SER A 153 -24.08 7.91 -26.03
CA SER A 153 -24.23 9.36 -26.03
C SER A 153 -24.08 9.90 -24.62
N GLU A 154 -23.25 10.94 -24.47
CA GLU A 154 -22.87 11.46 -23.17
C GLU A 154 -23.90 12.44 -22.59
N ASP A 155 -24.72 13.08 -23.43
CA ASP A 155 -25.49 14.26 -23.02
C ASP A 155 -26.73 13.95 -22.15
N ASP A 156 -27.24 12.70 -22.13
CA ASP A 156 -28.34 12.27 -21.24
C ASP A 156 -28.26 10.79 -20.81
N HIS A 157 -27.05 10.21 -20.70
CA HIS A 157 -26.95 8.81 -20.31
C HIS A 157 -27.46 8.60 -18.86
N PRO A 158 -28.40 7.67 -18.58
CA PRO A 158 -29.01 7.49 -17.25
C PRO A 158 -28.01 7.30 -16.11
N VAL A 159 -26.84 6.72 -16.42
CA VAL A 159 -25.74 6.51 -15.47
C VAL A 159 -25.23 7.81 -14.83
N ARG A 160 -25.36 8.97 -15.50
CA ARG A 160 -24.96 10.29 -14.96
C ARG A 160 -25.79 10.70 -13.75
N ARG A 161 -27.04 10.23 -13.67
CA ARG A 161 -27.95 10.47 -12.54
C ARG A 161 -27.69 9.54 -11.35
N CYS A 162 -26.86 8.50 -11.52
CA CYS A 162 -26.52 7.60 -10.43
C CYS A 162 -25.51 8.26 -9.46
N PRO A 163 -25.80 8.34 -8.16
CA PRO A 163 -24.92 9.00 -7.18
C PRO A 163 -23.59 8.25 -6.96
N VAL A 164 -23.49 7.00 -7.41
CA VAL A 164 -22.25 6.21 -7.34
C VAL A 164 -21.48 6.28 -8.67
N CYS A 165 -22.18 6.09 -9.79
CA CYS A 165 -21.56 5.92 -11.10
C CYS A 165 -21.36 7.23 -11.87
N GLY A 166 -22.16 8.27 -11.56
CA GLY A 166 -22.14 9.55 -12.26
C GLY A 166 -20.77 10.23 -12.31
N PRO A 167 -20.01 10.30 -11.19
CA PRO A 167 -18.67 10.91 -11.21
C PRO A 167 -17.68 10.25 -12.18
N GLY A 168 -17.82 8.94 -12.44
CA GLY A 168 -16.93 8.19 -13.32
C GLY A 168 -17.54 7.87 -14.69
N SER A 169 -18.75 8.33 -14.98
CA SER A 169 -19.48 7.87 -16.16
C SER A 169 -18.87 8.32 -17.47
N ALA A 170 -18.35 9.55 -17.55
CA ALA A 170 -17.73 10.06 -18.77
C ALA A 170 -16.49 9.24 -19.15
N GLU A 171 -15.59 8.99 -18.18
CA GLU A 171 -14.41 8.13 -18.36
C GLU A 171 -14.80 6.71 -18.77
N PHE A 172 -15.84 6.15 -18.14
CA PHE A 172 -16.31 4.81 -18.44
C PHE A 172 -16.92 4.69 -19.85
N LEU A 173 -17.81 5.61 -20.25
CA LEU A 173 -18.44 5.61 -21.57
C LEU A 173 -17.40 5.83 -22.69
N ALA A 174 -16.51 6.82 -22.52
CA ALA A 174 -15.42 7.07 -23.47
C ALA A 174 -14.47 5.87 -23.58
N GLY A 175 -14.17 5.22 -22.45
CA GLY A 175 -13.30 4.04 -22.41
C GLY A 175 -13.92 2.80 -23.07
N ILE A 176 -15.25 2.61 -22.98
CA ILE A 176 -15.97 1.57 -23.74
C ILE A 176 -15.86 1.88 -25.24
N ARG A 177 -16.21 3.11 -25.64
CA ARG A 177 -16.17 3.56 -27.04
C ARG A 177 -14.82 3.27 -27.68
N SER A 178 -13.73 3.65 -27.01
CA SER A 178 -12.37 3.43 -27.49
C SER A 178 -11.98 1.95 -27.61
N ARG A 179 -12.37 1.11 -26.65
CA ARG A 179 -11.98 -0.33 -26.63
C ARG A 179 -12.78 -1.15 -27.63
N VAL A 180 -14.05 -0.81 -27.82
CA VAL A 180 -14.97 -1.51 -28.73
C VAL A 180 -14.73 -1.07 -30.18
N ALA A 181 -14.50 0.21 -30.45
CA ALA A 181 -14.21 0.69 -31.81
C ALA A 181 -12.89 0.15 -32.38
N ALA A 182 -11.98 -0.35 -31.53
CA ALA A 182 -10.76 -1.02 -31.93
C ALA A 182 -10.94 -2.52 -32.25
N ALA A 183 -12.14 -3.07 -32.04
CA ALA A 183 -12.44 -4.48 -32.25
C ALA A 183 -12.97 -4.73 -33.66
N SER A 184 -12.62 -5.87 -34.25
CA SER A 184 -13.24 -6.37 -35.48
C SER A 184 -14.44 -7.24 -35.11
N PRO A 185 -15.70 -6.84 -35.42
CA PRO A 185 -16.87 -7.60 -35.00
C PRO A 185 -16.98 -9.01 -35.57
N SER A 186 -16.32 -9.27 -36.71
CA SER A 186 -16.28 -10.58 -37.36
C SER A 186 -15.25 -11.54 -36.76
N ASP A 187 -14.38 -11.08 -35.87
CA ASP A 187 -13.31 -11.87 -35.24
C ASP A 187 -13.61 -12.06 -33.75
N GLN A 188 -13.88 -13.32 -33.35
CA GLN A 188 -14.18 -13.67 -31.97
C GLN A 188 -13.02 -13.34 -31.02
N ALA A 189 -11.76 -13.52 -31.43
CA ALA A 189 -10.61 -13.21 -30.57
C ALA A 189 -10.49 -11.69 -30.33
N SER A 190 -10.85 -10.88 -31.34
CA SER A 190 -10.94 -9.43 -31.22
C SER A 190 -12.06 -9.01 -30.27
N ALA A 191 -13.24 -9.62 -30.39
CA ALA A 191 -14.37 -9.40 -29.50
C ALA A 191 -14.05 -9.76 -28.04
N ASP A 192 -13.47 -10.93 -27.79
CA ASP A 192 -13.06 -11.38 -26.45
C ASP A 192 -12.04 -10.43 -25.82
N THR A 193 -11.09 -9.93 -26.63
CA THR A 193 -10.12 -8.92 -26.20
C THR A 193 -10.81 -7.61 -25.79
N ALA A 194 -11.79 -7.15 -26.56
CA ALA A 194 -12.56 -5.95 -26.21
C ALA A 194 -13.37 -6.15 -24.93
N ILE A 195 -14.02 -7.30 -24.76
CA ILE A 195 -14.77 -7.67 -23.55
C ILE A 195 -13.84 -7.64 -22.33
N ALA A 196 -12.70 -8.32 -22.40
CA ALA A 196 -11.72 -8.34 -21.31
C ALA A 196 -11.21 -6.93 -20.98
N ARG A 197 -10.96 -6.10 -21.99
CA ARG A 197 -10.51 -4.71 -21.78
C ARG A 197 -11.57 -3.83 -21.14
N VAL A 198 -12.85 -4.00 -21.47
CA VAL A 198 -13.97 -3.26 -20.87
C VAL A 198 -14.22 -3.75 -19.45
N HIS A 199 -14.24 -5.06 -19.21
CA HIS A 199 -14.33 -5.65 -17.88
C HIS A 199 -13.20 -5.17 -16.95
N GLY A 200 -11.97 -5.12 -17.47
CA GLY A 200 -10.80 -4.64 -16.76
C GLY A 200 -10.77 -3.14 -16.46
N MET A 201 -11.70 -2.34 -17.01
CA MET A 201 -11.85 -0.92 -16.62
C MET A 201 -12.38 -0.75 -15.21
N LEU A 202 -13.05 -1.78 -14.68
CA LEU A 202 -13.72 -1.72 -13.40
C LEU A 202 -12.92 -2.48 -12.34
N PRO A 203 -12.77 -1.91 -11.13
CA PRO A 203 -13.16 -0.55 -10.73
C PRO A 203 -12.30 0.53 -11.41
N LEU A 204 -12.85 1.73 -11.55
CA LEU A 204 -12.12 2.85 -12.15
C LEU A 204 -10.86 3.19 -11.34
N PRO A 205 -9.80 3.71 -11.98
CA PRO A 205 -8.58 4.06 -11.28
C PRO A 205 -8.82 5.11 -10.21
N LEU A 206 -8.07 5.02 -9.11
CA LEU A 206 -8.09 6.08 -8.10
C LEU A 206 -7.50 7.37 -8.68
N PRO A 207 -8.11 8.53 -8.42
CA PRO A 207 -7.49 9.82 -8.71
C PRO A 207 -6.12 9.87 -8.04
N LYS A 208 -5.06 10.09 -8.83
CA LYS A 208 -3.70 10.18 -8.30
C LYS A 208 -3.60 11.45 -7.45
N LYS A 209 -3.52 11.30 -6.13
CA LYS A 209 -3.09 12.40 -5.27
C LYS A 209 -1.59 12.62 -5.45
N ALA A 210 -1.17 13.87 -5.61
CA ALA A 210 0.24 14.23 -5.55
C ALA A 210 0.81 13.73 -4.22
N ARG A 211 2.01 13.16 -4.27
CA ARG A 211 2.73 12.77 -3.05
C ARG A 211 3.41 14.01 -2.52
N ARG A 212 3.44 14.13 -1.19
CA ARG A 212 4.23 15.19 -0.58
C ARG A 212 5.71 14.91 -0.77
N GLU A 213 6.45 15.86 -1.30
CA GLU A 213 7.90 15.85 -1.38
C GLU A 213 8.49 16.57 -0.17
N GLU A 214 9.43 15.89 0.47
CA GLU A 214 10.20 16.41 1.58
C GLU A 214 11.67 16.22 1.28
N ARG A 215 12.44 17.28 1.48
CA ARG A 215 13.90 17.23 1.36
C ARG A 215 14.51 17.28 2.73
N LEU A 216 15.40 16.33 3.00
CA LEU A 216 15.99 16.11 4.30
C LEU A 216 17.50 16.18 4.21
N VAL A 217 18.15 16.76 5.20
CA VAL A 217 19.56 16.50 5.49
C VAL A 217 19.61 15.39 6.53
N VAL A 218 20.44 14.37 6.29
CA VAL A 218 20.57 13.18 7.14
C VAL A 218 22.00 13.08 7.65
N ALA A 219 22.15 13.04 8.98
CA ALA A 219 23.44 12.85 9.63
C ALA A 219 23.71 11.36 9.86
N ALA A 220 24.55 10.77 9.01
CA ALA A 220 25.03 9.40 9.13
C ALA A 220 26.29 9.37 10.03
N LEU A 221 26.08 9.51 11.34
CA LEU A 221 27.17 9.48 12.32
C LEU A 221 27.52 8.04 12.69
N HIS A 222 28.80 7.70 12.67
CA HIS A 222 29.29 6.41 13.09
C HIS A 222 30.41 6.53 14.12
N ARG A 223 30.63 5.47 14.89
CA ARG A 223 31.81 5.39 15.76
C ARG A 223 33.08 5.27 14.93
N CYS A 224 34.13 5.90 15.43
CA CYS A 224 35.46 5.72 14.88
C CYS A 224 35.93 4.29 15.12
N ALA A 225 36.14 3.56 14.01
CA ALA A 225 36.66 2.21 14.02
C ALA A 225 38.18 2.27 13.88
N PRO A 226 38.91 1.31 14.49
CA PRO A 226 40.36 1.23 14.35
C PRO A 226 40.81 0.82 12.93
N SER A 227 39.91 0.34 12.08
CA SER A 227 40.18 -0.05 10.70
C SER A 227 39.36 0.77 9.71
N GLU A 228 39.99 1.11 8.58
CA GLU A 228 39.36 1.86 7.48
C GLU A 228 38.75 0.91 6.42
N GLY A 229 37.76 1.41 5.70
CA GLY A 229 37.17 0.73 4.53
C GLY A 229 35.71 0.31 4.70
N ALA A 230 35.08 -0.07 3.58
CA ALA A 230 33.64 -0.36 3.49
C ALA A 230 33.18 -1.51 4.42
N ALA A 231 34.02 -2.53 4.62
CA ALA A 231 33.69 -3.65 5.51
C ALA A 231 33.65 -3.22 6.99
N ALA A 232 34.59 -2.37 7.41
CA ALA A 232 34.61 -1.80 8.76
C ALA A 232 33.41 -0.87 8.99
N LEU A 233 33.07 -0.03 8.01
CA LEU A 233 31.89 0.85 8.06
C LEU A 233 30.57 0.07 8.13
N ARG A 234 30.46 -1.07 7.45
CA ARG A 234 29.25 -1.92 7.56
C ARG A 234 29.13 -2.62 8.91
N ALA A 235 30.26 -2.84 9.60
CA ALA A 235 30.31 -3.47 10.92
C ALA A 235 30.25 -2.46 12.08
N THR A 236 30.34 -1.16 11.79
CA THR A 236 30.36 -0.10 12.82
C THR A 236 29.00 0.09 13.51
N GLU A 237 29.03 0.84 14.60
CA GLU A 237 27.85 1.34 15.27
C GLU A 237 27.46 2.71 14.71
N TRP A 238 26.19 2.85 14.34
CA TRP A 238 25.62 4.09 13.82
C TRP A 238 24.76 4.77 14.87
N LEU A 239 24.79 6.10 14.93
CA LEU A 239 23.89 6.85 15.81
C LEU A 239 22.50 6.92 15.20
N LEU A 240 21.52 6.37 15.91
CA LEU A 240 20.11 6.44 15.55
C LEU A 240 19.31 7.13 16.64
N VAL A 241 18.21 7.77 16.23
CA VAL A 241 17.24 8.39 17.12
C VAL A 241 15.87 7.72 16.95
N ARG A 242 15.16 7.50 18.06
CA ARG A 242 13.82 6.95 18.05
C ARG A 242 12.80 8.03 17.65
N ARG A 243 11.89 7.71 16.74
CA ARG A 243 10.77 8.57 16.35
C ARG A 243 9.73 8.66 17.47
N PRO A 244 8.94 9.75 17.54
CA PRO A 244 7.79 9.85 18.43
C PRO A 244 6.84 8.65 18.31
N GLU A 245 6.01 8.40 19.33
CA GLU A 245 5.07 7.26 19.35
C GLU A 245 3.85 7.45 18.43
N ASP A 246 3.73 8.62 17.80
CA ASP A 246 2.72 9.00 16.83
C ASP A 246 3.32 9.41 15.47
N GLY A 247 2.45 9.55 14.47
CA GLY A 247 2.84 9.95 13.12
C GLY A 247 3.53 8.86 12.28
N LEU A 248 4.18 9.30 11.19
CA LEU A 248 4.84 8.42 10.22
C LEU A 248 5.96 7.64 10.91
N LEU A 249 5.96 6.31 10.75
CA LEU A 249 6.96 5.40 11.34
C LEU A 249 7.10 5.53 12.86
N ALA A 250 5.99 5.81 13.56
CA ALA A 250 5.93 5.94 15.01
C ALA A 250 6.75 4.88 15.78
N GLY A 251 7.61 5.33 16.69
CA GLY A 251 8.45 4.52 17.57
C GLY A 251 9.61 3.78 16.89
N GLN A 252 9.79 3.93 15.57
CA GLN A 252 10.89 3.32 14.82
C GLN A 252 12.20 4.11 14.97
N TRP A 253 13.32 3.43 14.75
CA TRP A 253 14.65 4.05 14.75
C TRP A 253 15.01 4.58 13.36
N GLU A 254 15.61 5.76 13.32
CA GLU A 254 16.05 6.44 12.10
C GLU A 254 17.38 7.17 12.30
N PHE A 255 18.02 7.55 11.20
CA PHE A 255 19.12 8.51 11.27
C PHE A 255 18.58 9.90 11.66
N PRO A 256 19.31 10.62 12.53
CA PRO A 256 19.02 12.02 12.81
C PRO A 256 18.94 12.83 11.50
N ASN A 257 17.88 13.63 11.36
CA ASN A 257 17.60 14.36 10.13
C ASN A 257 16.87 15.68 10.41
N ALA A 258 17.00 16.62 9.48
CA ALA A 258 16.33 17.91 9.48
C ALA A 258 15.61 18.13 8.14
N LEU A 259 14.38 18.63 8.19
CA LEU A 259 13.59 19.02 7.02
C LEU A 259 14.09 20.38 6.53
N ILE A 260 14.61 20.42 5.30
CA ILE A 260 15.12 21.65 4.70
C ILE A 260 14.13 22.30 3.74
N ALA A 261 13.19 21.53 3.17
CA ALA A 261 12.15 22.07 2.30
C ALA A 261 10.99 21.10 2.09
N SER A 262 9.81 21.63 1.79
CA SER A 262 8.57 20.88 1.49
C SER A 262 7.86 21.38 0.23
N ASP A 263 6.90 20.63 -0.29
CA ASP A 263 6.05 20.95 -1.46
C ASP A 263 5.61 22.41 -1.66
N LYS A 264 5.49 23.18 -0.57
CA LYS A 264 5.00 24.56 -0.62
C LYS A 264 6.07 25.56 -1.08
N GLU A 265 7.31 25.11 -1.24
CA GLU A 265 8.46 25.93 -1.58
C GLU A 265 9.01 25.50 -2.95
N GLN A 266 9.46 26.45 -3.78
CA GLN A 266 10.24 26.12 -4.97
C GLN A 266 11.63 25.65 -4.50
N ILE A 267 11.88 24.36 -4.54
CA ILE A 267 13.10 23.76 -3.99
C ILE A 267 14.13 23.54 -5.10
N PRO A 268 15.30 24.22 -5.11
CA PRO A 268 16.38 23.93 -6.04
C PRO A 268 16.93 22.53 -5.80
N ASP A 269 17.21 21.73 -6.84
CA ASP A 269 17.67 20.33 -6.74
C ASP A 269 18.84 20.10 -5.76
N ASP A 270 19.74 21.08 -5.66
CA ASP A 270 20.72 21.17 -4.58
C ASP A 270 20.41 22.42 -3.71
N PRO A 271 20.11 22.26 -2.40
CA PRO A 271 19.93 23.38 -1.47
C PRO A 271 21.21 24.19 -1.21
N GLY A 272 22.37 23.72 -1.70
CA GLY A 272 23.67 24.33 -1.50
C GLY A 272 24.36 23.87 -0.22
N ALA A 273 25.69 23.90 -0.23
CA ALA A 273 26.51 23.41 0.88
C ALA A 273 26.24 24.15 2.21
N SER A 274 25.98 25.46 2.16
CA SER A 274 25.70 26.26 3.35
C SER A 274 24.41 25.84 4.06
N VAL A 275 23.31 25.61 3.31
CA VAL A 275 22.03 25.16 3.89
C VAL A 275 22.17 23.78 4.50
N ARG A 276 22.87 22.86 3.80
CA ARG A 276 23.15 21.53 4.36
C ARG A 276 24.00 21.62 5.62
N SER A 277 24.95 22.54 5.66
CA SER A 277 25.84 22.71 6.79
C SER A 277 25.10 23.19 8.04
N ILE A 278 24.23 24.18 7.90
CA ILE A 278 23.37 24.70 8.97
C ILE A 278 22.42 23.59 9.48
N ALA A 279 21.73 22.91 8.57
CA ALA A 279 20.81 21.83 8.94
C ALA A 279 21.53 20.67 9.65
N PHE A 280 22.75 20.34 9.23
CA PHE A 280 23.56 19.32 9.90
C PHE A 280 23.94 19.75 11.33
N GLU A 281 24.36 20.99 11.53
CA GLU A 281 24.66 21.53 12.86
C GLU A 281 23.42 21.56 13.77
N GLU A 282 22.25 21.92 13.24
CA GLU A 282 20.98 21.84 13.97
C GLU A 282 20.66 20.41 14.44
N ILE A 283 20.93 19.40 13.59
CA ILE A 283 20.75 17.99 13.95
C ILE A 283 21.66 17.60 15.13
N LEU A 284 22.93 18.03 15.09
CA LEU A 284 23.89 17.73 16.15
C LEU A 284 23.49 18.38 17.48
N CYS A 285 23.15 19.67 17.45
CA CYS A 285 22.63 20.41 18.59
C CYS A 285 21.38 19.73 19.17
N GLY A 286 20.44 19.33 18.31
CA GLY A 286 19.23 18.61 18.71
C GLY A 286 19.46 17.18 19.24
N GLY A 287 20.67 16.63 19.07
CA GLY A 287 21.10 15.38 19.68
C GLY A 287 22.01 15.55 20.89
N GLY A 288 22.43 16.77 21.22
CA GLY A 288 23.48 17.01 22.21
C GLY A 288 24.85 16.47 21.77
N VAL A 289 25.13 16.41 20.47
CA VAL A 289 26.43 16.00 19.91
C VAL A 289 27.25 17.26 19.65
N ASP A 290 28.47 17.32 20.17
CA ASP A 290 29.38 18.44 19.95
C ASP A 290 29.94 18.42 18.51
N PRO A 291 29.66 19.43 17.66
CA PRO A 291 30.17 19.49 16.29
C PRO A 291 31.69 19.50 16.19
N THR A 292 32.40 20.01 17.19
CA THR A 292 33.87 20.09 17.20
C THR A 292 34.53 18.73 17.43
N SER A 293 33.77 17.75 17.93
CA SER A 293 34.24 16.38 18.15
C SER A 293 34.25 15.52 16.88
N LEU A 294 33.68 16.02 15.78
CA LEU A 294 33.51 15.24 14.55
C LEU A 294 34.81 15.13 13.75
N ILE A 295 35.08 13.92 13.25
CA ILE A 295 36.24 13.62 12.41
C ILE A 295 35.75 13.21 11.02
N GLY A 296 36.41 13.72 9.97
CA GLY A 296 36.22 13.24 8.60
C GLY A 296 34.80 13.48 8.05
N ARG A 297 34.26 14.69 8.24
CA ARG A 297 32.95 15.07 7.67
C ARG A 297 32.99 15.02 6.15
N GLU A 298 32.06 14.28 5.56
CA GLU A 298 31.95 14.07 4.11
C GLU A 298 30.50 14.23 3.65
N SER A 299 30.29 15.00 2.58
CA SER A 299 28.99 15.15 1.92
C SER A 299 28.93 14.23 0.70
N PHE A 300 27.82 13.51 0.55
CA PHE A 300 27.62 12.61 -0.59
C PHE A 300 26.87 13.33 -1.72
N PRO A 301 27.35 13.26 -2.98
CA PRO A 301 26.76 14.00 -4.09
C PRO A 301 25.42 13.42 -4.56
N GLN A 302 25.18 12.13 -4.34
CA GLN A 302 23.93 11.47 -4.71
C GLN A 302 22.96 11.50 -3.53
N THR A 303 21.72 11.90 -3.81
CA THR A 303 20.63 11.83 -2.83
C THR A 303 20.11 10.41 -2.69
N VAL A 304 19.60 10.09 -1.49
CA VAL A 304 18.93 8.82 -1.22
C VAL A 304 17.42 9.05 -1.23
N GLU A 305 16.71 8.39 -2.15
CA GLU A 305 15.25 8.46 -2.22
C GLU A 305 14.58 7.37 -1.38
N HIS A 306 13.62 7.78 -0.55
CA HIS A 306 12.75 6.87 0.17
C HIS A 306 11.29 7.27 0.00
N ILE A 307 10.52 6.39 -0.66
CA ILE A 307 9.16 6.68 -1.10
C ILE A 307 8.16 5.90 -0.25
N PHE A 308 7.27 6.62 0.43
CA PHE A 308 6.07 6.13 1.10
C PHE A 308 4.84 6.31 0.20
N THR A 309 3.70 5.77 0.62
CA THR A 309 2.42 5.93 -0.08
C THR A 309 2.03 7.39 -0.28
N HIS A 310 2.29 8.24 0.73
CA HIS A 310 1.84 9.63 0.75
C HIS A 310 2.97 10.67 0.75
N VAL A 311 4.22 10.24 0.94
CA VAL A 311 5.38 11.14 1.06
C VAL A 311 6.57 10.54 0.30
N ARG A 312 7.37 11.38 -0.36
CA ARG A 312 8.67 11.06 -0.94
C ARG A 312 9.72 11.85 -0.17
N HIS A 313 10.67 11.16 0.45
CA HIS A 313 11.85 11.79 1.04
C HIS A 313 13.00 11.76 0.03
N THR A 314 13.62 12.92 -0.16
CA THR A 314 14.90 13.08 -0.86
C THR A 314 15.94 13.46 0.19
N MET A 315 16.87 12.54 0.47
CA MET A 315 17.82 12.68 1.57
C MET A 315 19.20 13.08 1.05
N HIS A 316 19.72 14.23 1.50
CA HIS A 316 21.11 14.63 1.37
C HIS A 316 21.87 14.05 2.57
N VAL A 317 22.80 13.14 2.31
CA VAL A 317 23.49 12.41 3.36
C VAL A 317 24.85 13.03 3.63
N GLU A 318 25.12 13.29 4.91
CA GLU A 318 26.44 13.68 5.39
C GLU A 318 26.91 12.66 6.42
N ARG A 319 28.16 12.19 6.25
CA ARG A 319 28.81 11.26 7.18
C ARG A 319 29.82 12.01 8.02
N ALA A 320 29.90 11.66 9.30
CA ALA A 320 31.04 12.00 10.13
C ALA A 320 31.30 10.90 11.18
N CYS A 321 32.54 10.88 11.66
CA CYS A 321 33.02 9.96 12.68
C CYS A 321 32.97 10.63 14.05
N VAL A 322 32.51 9.90 15.08
CA VAL A 322 32.51 10.37 16.47
C VAL A 322 33.49 9.52 17.29
N PRO A 323 34.53 10.11 17.89
CA PRO A 323 35.60 9.38 18.58
C PRO A 323 35.20 8.89 19.98
N SER A 324 34.32 9.60 20.69
CA SER A 324 33.88 9.23 22.04
C SER A 324 32.43 8.75 22.06
N ALA A 325 32.18 7.67 22.80
CA ALA A 325 30.88 7.01 22.89
C ALA A 325 30.10 7.47 24.12
N ALA A 326 29.02 8.23 23.92
CA ALA A 326 27.98 8.32 24.94
C ALA A 326 27.20 6.99 25.03
N ALA A 327 26.88 6.54 26.24
CA ALA A 327 25.86 5.50 26.45
C ALA A 327 24.53 5.97 25.83
N PRO A 328 23.58 5.07 25.51
CA PRO A 328 22.25 5.48 25.04
C PRO A 328 21.67 6.56 25.95
N TRP A 329 21.18 7.64 25.37
CA TRP A 329 20.75 8.81 26.12
C TRP A 329 19.41 9.33 25.66
N VAL A 330 18.82 10.21 26.47
CA VAL A 330 17.60 10.93 26.12
C VAL A 330 17.94 12.40 25.98
N HIS A 331 17.57 12.99 24.85
CA HIS A 331 17.75 14.40 24.58
C HIS A 331 16.49 14.94 23.88
N ALA A 332 15.99 16.08 24.34
CA ALA A 332 14.75 16.69 23.87
C ALA A 332 13.56 15.69 23.82
N GLY A 333 13.46 14.79 24.81
CA GLY A 333 12.41 13.78 24.89
C GLY A 333 12.53 12.62 23.89
N ARG A 334 13.60 12.56 23.09
CA ARG A 334 13.87 11.47 22.14
C ARG A 334 14.99 10.58 22.65
N SER A 335 14.86 9.27 22.42
CA SER A 335 15.92 8.30 22.74
C SER A 335 16.93 8.23 21.60
N TRP A 336 18.20 8.33 21.94
CA TRP A 336 19.34 8.24 21.03
C TRP A 336 20.20 7.04 21.40
N CYS A 337 20.66 6.30 20.40
CA CYS A 337 21.36 5.05 20.62
C CYS A 337 22.37 4.75 19.51
N TRP A 338 23.56 4.32 19.91
CA TRP A 338 24.52 3.69 19.02
C TRP A 338 24.07 2.27 18.73
N MET A 339 23.89 1.93 17.45
CA MET A 339 23.41 0.62 17.05
C MET A 339 24.34 -0.04 16.05
N GLY A 340 24.84 -1.22 16.41
CA GLY A 340 25.54 -2.11 15.48
C GLY A 340 24.57 -2.98 14.66
N PRO A 341 25.07 -3.73 13.65
CA PRO A 341 24.22 -4.52 12.75
C PRO A 341 23.31 -5.53 13.46
N ALA A 342 23.80 -6.22 14.49
CA ALA A 342 23.03 -7.22 15.24
C ALA A 342 21.87 -6.57 16.02
N GLN A 343 22.12 -5.42 16.65
CA GLN A 343 21.08 -4.66 17.36
C GLN A 343 20.03 -4.14 16.37
N MET A 344 20.46 -3.56 15.24
CA MET A 344 19.54 -3.11 14.19
C MET A 344 18.65 -4.24 13.64
N ALA A 345 19.19 -5.46 13.53
CA ALA A 345 18.42 -6.63 13.13
C ALA A 345 17.38 -7.01 14.19
N SER A 346 17.74 -6.95 15.48
CA SER A 346 16.83 -7.29 16.59
C SER A 346 15.66 -6.31 16.73
N VAL A 347 15.89 -5.01 16.58
CA VAL A 347 14.85 -3.98 16.71
C VAL A 347 14.05 -3.76 15.43
N GLY A 348 14.57 -4.22 14.29
CA GLY A 348 13.96 -4.06 12.97
C GLY A 348 14.01 -2.62 12.46
N VAL A 349 15.14 -2.20 11.87
CA VAL A 349 15.26 -0.87 11.26
C VAL A 349 14.56 -0.75 9.90
N THR A 350 14.14 0.47 9.57
CA THR A 350 13.38 0.77 8.34
C THR A 350 14.24 0.63 7.08
N ALA A 351 13.58 0.48 5.92
CA ALA A 351 14.28 0.44 4.64
C ALA A 351 15.05 1.76 4.34
N GLY A 352 14.58 2.90 4.85
CA GLY A 352 15.29 4.18 4.74
C GLY A 352 16.68 4.14 5.39
N VAL A 353 16.76 3.65 6.62
CA VAL A 353 18.04 3.47 7.34
C VAL A 353 19.00 2.57 6.55
N LYS A 354 18.51 1.43 6.07
CA LYS A 354 19.32 0.49 5.28
C LYS A 354 19.87 1.12 3.99
N LYS A 355 19.07 1.96 3.31
CA LYS A 355 19.51 2.69 2.11
C LYS A 355 20.60 3.72 2.41
N VAL A 356 20.49 4.45 3.52
CA VAL A 356 21.51 5.43 3.94
C VAL A 356 22.83 4.72 4.24
N ILE A 357 22.82 3.62 5.01
CA ILE A 357 24.03 2.83 5.29
C ILE A 357 24.67 2.35 3.98
N ALA A 358 23.86 1.80 3.06
CA ALA A 358 24.37 1.33 1.77
C ALA A 358 25.00 2.47 0.94
N ALA A 359 24.35 3.64 0.87
CA ALA A 359 24.87 4.80 0.13
C ALA A 359 26.20 5.30 0.68
N VAL A 360 26.38 5.23 2.00
CA VAL A 360 27.58 5.71 2.69
C VAL A 360 28.72 4.69 2.69
N CYS A 361 28.41 3.39 2.69
CA CYS A 361 29.41 2.32 2.69
C CYS A 361 29.88 1.93 1.29
N ASP A 362 29.00 2.01 0.29
CA ASP A 362 29.25 1.48 -1.05
C ASP A 362 29.51 2.61 -2.04
N GLN A 363 30.64 3.31 -1.88
CA GLN A 363 31.07 4.43 -2.74
C GLN A 363 31.25 4.05 -4.24
N SER A 364 30.99 2.79 -4.63
CA SER A 364 31.23 2.25 -5.98
C SER A 364 29.99 1.76 -6.73
N ARG A 365 28.76 1.99 -6.23
CA ARG A 365 27.54 1.70 -7.00
C ARG A 365 26.68 2.94 -7.19
N PRO A 366 26.44 3.42 -8.43
CA PRO A 366 25.37 4.36 -8.65
C PRO A 366 24.07 3.71 -8.16
N VAL A 367 23.38 4.39 -7.24
CA VAL A 367 22.02 4.01 -6.87
C VAL A 367 21.22 4.00 -8.18
N PRO A 368 20.56 2.89 -8.56
CA PRO A 368 19.81 2.88 -9.79
C PRO A 368 18.75 3.97 -9.71
N LYS A 369 18.85 4.97 -10.61
CA LYS A 369 17.80 5.95 -10.84
C LYS A 369 16.47 5.23 -10.83
N ALA A 370 15.50 5.75 -10.08
CA ALA A 370 14.14 5.24 -10.08
C ALA A 370 13.64 5.23 -11.54
N LYS A 371 13.74 4.06 -12.20
CA LYS A 371 13.01 3.83 -13.44
C LYS A 371 11.56 3.97 -13.05
N GLY A 372 10.86 4.95 -13.65
CA GLY A 372 9.41 5.00 -13.61
C GLY A 372 8.90 3.58 -13.84
N ALA A 373 8.08 3.10 -12.92
CA ALA A 373 7.68 1.71 -12.85
C ALA A 373 6.89 1.32 -14.11
N THR A 374 7.59 0.94 -15.18
CA THR A 374 7.08 -0.03 -16.14
C THR A 374 7.25 -1.39 -15.49
N VAL A 375 6.14 -1.90 -14.98
CA VAL A 375 6.02 -3.26 -14.48
C VAL A 375 6.26 -4.21 -15.66
N SER A 376 7.51 -4.62 -15.85
CA SER A 376 7.84 -5.80 -16.62
C SER A 376 7.43 -7.01 -15.79
N LYS A 377 6.30 -7.64 -16.15
CA LYS A 377 5.88 -8.94 -15.62
C LYS A 377 7.00 -9.94 -15.94
N ARG A 378 7.87 -10.24 -14.97
CA ARG A 378 8.69 -11.46 -15.01
C ARG A 378 7.72 -12.64 -14.90
N LYS A 379 7.49 -13.35 -16.02
CA LYS A 379 6.95 -14.71 -16.02
C LYS A 379 7.87 -15.55 -15.14
N ARG A 380 7.42 -15.86 -13.92
CA ARG A 380 8.08 -16.87 -13.09
C ARG A 380 7.63 -18.22 -13.64
N ALA A 381 8.58 -19.01 -14.12
CA ALA A 381 8.33 -20.40 -14.42
C ALA A 381 7.77 -21.08 -13.17
N ILE A 382 6.64 -21.77 -13.34
CA ILE A 382 6.00 -22.58 -12.32
C ILE A 382 6.91 -23.77 -12.10
N ASN A 383 7.77 -23.71 -11.08
CA ASN A 383 8.34 -24.92 -10.51
C ASN A 383 7.45 -25.32 -9.34
N ASP A 384 6.91 -26.52 -9.50
CA ASP A 384 6.02 -27.25 -8.62
C ASP A 384 6.65 -27.41 -7.23
N VAL A 385 6.29 -26.50 -6.32
CA VAL A 385 6.51 -26.65 -4.88
C VAL A 385 5.19 -26.29 -4.25
N SER A 386 4.50 -27.32 -3.76
CA SER A 386 3.22 -27.24 -3.07
C SER A 386 3.14 -26.03 -2.15
N GLN A 387 2.35 -25.02 -2.53
CA GLN A 387 2.04 -23.93 -1.62
C GLN A 387 1.29 -24.52 -0.41
N PRO A 388 1.71 -24.21 0.83
CA PRO A 388 0.98 -24.66 2.00
C PRO A 388 -0.43 -24.06 1.95
N THR A 389 -1.43 -24.94 1.98
CA THR A 389 -2.84 -24.54 2.00
C THR A 389 -3.16 -23.81 3.30
N LEU A 390 -4.15 -22.92 3.28
CA LEU A 390 -4.59 -22.13 4.44
C LEU A 390 -4.96 -23.02 5.66
N GLY A 391 -5.37 -24.27 5.41
CA GLY A 391 -5.65 -25.27 6.45
C GLY A 391 -4.43 -25.65 7.31
N SER A 392 -3.21 -25.56 6.76
CA SER A 392 -1.97 -25.77 7.53
C SER A 392 -1.71 -24.67 8.57
N PHE A 393 -2.36 -23.51 8.44
CA PHE A 393 -2.18 -22.36 9.32
C PHE A 393 -3.17 -22.34 10.50
N PHE A 394 -4.34 -22.99 10.35
CA PHE A 394 -5.41 -22.96 11.37
C PHE A 394 -5.69 -24.31 12.03
N GLY A 395 -4.90 -25.35 11.76
CA GLY A 395 -4.81 -26.56 12.59
C GLY A 395 -6.14 -27.12 13.05
N LYS A 396 -7.00 -27.56 12.12
CA LYS A 396 -8.04 -28.55 12.44
C LYS A 396 -7.58 -29.89 11.88
N SER A 397 -7.35 -30.83 12.79
CA SER A 397 -7.23 -32.26 12.46
C SER A 397 -8.60 -32.78 12.06
#